data_AF-A0A928I7Y9-F1
#
_entry.id   AF-A0A928I7Y9-F1
#
_cell.length_a   1.000
_cell.length_b   1.000
_cell.length_c   1.000
_cell.angle_alpha   90.00
_cell.angle_beta   90.00
_cell.angle_gamma   90.00
#
_symmetry.space_group_name_H-M   'P 1'
#
loop_
_entity.id
_entity.type
_entity.pdbx_description
1 polymer ?
#
loop_
_entity_poly.entity_id
_entity_poly.type
_entity_poly.pdbx_seq_one_letter_code
_entity_poly.pdbx_strand_id
1 'polypeptide(L)'
;MKKIFCVLLATIMLFALCACNKSEKSNSPDKNDVTETPDGMVIGGCVIRYNDFELLNDEGVDVIAINYTFTNNNDYATSFFLASIYEAKQGDEEIFTRIVFTDEGSLDSMSDSTMEEIGSGESIDVTVTYALADTTTPVTVTFSDIASTVEESHTIEIA
;
A
#
# COMPACT_ATOMS: atom_id res chain seq x y z
N MET A 1 -29.93 -19.17 -45.98
CA MET A 1 -29.58 -18.66 -44.64
C MET A 1 -28.47 -17.65 -44.80
N LYS A 2 -28.82 -16.37 -44.95
CA LYS A 2 -27.89 -15.34 -45.45
C LYS A 2 -28.35 -13.94 -45.02
N LYS A 3 -28.68 -13.72 -43.74
CA LYS A 3 -29.13 -12.41 -43.21
C LYS A 3 -28.89 -12.22 -41.69
N ILE A 4 -27.80 -12.74 -41.12
CA ILE A 4 -27.46 -12.46 -39.70
C ILE A 4 -26.02 -11.90 -39.53
N PHE A 5 -25.21 -11.82 -40.60
CA PHE A 5 -23.78 -11.50 -40.47
C PHE A 5 -23.40 -10.03 -40.75
N CYS A 6 -24.31 -9.06 -40.58
CA CYS A 6 -24.03 -7.65 -40.96
C CYS A 6 -24.49 -6.59 -39.95
N VAL A 7 -24.84 -6.93 -38.71
CA VAL A 7 -25.33 -5.92 -37.75
C VAL A 7 -24.63 -6.02 -36.39
N LEU A 8 -23.30 -6.11 -36.38
CA LEU A 8 -22.53 -5.82 -35.16
C LEU A 8 -21.12 -5.29 -35.49
N LEU A 9 -21.06 -4.28 -36.37
CA LEU A 9 -19.84 -3.56 -36.69
C LEU A 9 -20.08 -2.04 -36.65
N ALA A 10 -20.72 -1.57 -35.57
CA ALA A 10 -20.96 -0.16 -35.34
C ALA A 10 -21.13 0.14 -33.84
N THR A 11 -20.05 0.06 -33.08
CA THR A 11 -19.92 0.83 -31.82
C THR A 11 -18.51 1.41 -31.79
N ILE A 12 -18.39 2.48 -32.58
CA ILE A 12 -17.30 3.46 -32.54
C ILE A 12 -17.34 4.18 -31.19
N MET A 13 -16.16 4.25 -30.57
CA MET A 13 -15.62 5.29 -29.69
C MET A 13 -16.59 6.15 -28.86
N LEU A 14 -16.41 6.11 -27.54
CA LEU A 14 -16.61 7.28 -26.68
C LEU A 14 -15.31 7.52 -25.89
N PHE A 15 -14.61 8.58 -26.28
CA PHE A 15 -13.54 9.19 -25.51
C PHE A 15 -14.13 10.04 -24.36
N ALA A 16 -13.54 9.85 -23.19
CA ALA A 16 -13.36 10.71 -22.01
C ALA A 16 -14.23 11.98 -21.82
N LEU A 17 -14.66 12.19 -20.57
CA LEU A 17 -14.46 13.45 -19.83
C LEU A 17 -14.57 13.15 -18.33
N CYS A 18 -13.46 13.37 -17.60
CA CYS A 18 -13.41 13.40 -16.16
C CYS A 18 -14.39 14.44 -15.62
N ALA A 19 -15.32 14.02 -14.78
CA ALA A 19 -16.03 14.93 -13.89
C ALA A 19 -15.13 15.19 -12.67
N CYS A 20 -14.37 16.28 -12.74
CA CYS A 20 -13.68 16.86 -11.60
C CYS A 20 -14.75 17.51 -10.71
N ASN A 21 -15.21 16.81 -9.67
CA ASN A 21 -16.10 17.41 -8.69
C ASN A 21 -15.26 18.07 -7.60
N LYS A 22 -15.12 19.40 -7.71
CA LYS A 22 -14.74 20.28 -6.61
C LYS A 22 -15.90 20.32 -5.62
N SER A 23 -15.70 19.80 -4.42
CA SER A 23 -16.50 20.19 -3.25
C SER A 23 -15.59 20.29 -2.02
N GLU A 24 -15.22 21.54 -1.77
CA GLU A 24 -15.07 22.25 -0.50
C GLU A 24 -14.57 21.55 0.76
N LYS A 25 -13.56 22.22 1.34
CA LYS A 25 -13.00 22.14 2.69
C LYS A 25 -14.04 21.79 3.76
N SER A 26 -13.72 20.74 4.53
CA SER A 26 -14.09 20.66 5.95
C SER A 26 -12.82 20.48 6.75
N ASN A 27 -12.58 21.40 7.68
CA ASN A 27 -11.43 21.41 8.57
C ASN A 27 -11.56 20.29 9.62
N SER A 28 -10.52 19.47 9.76
CA SER A 28 -10.16 18.76 10.99
C SER A 28 -8.63 18.57 11.01
N PRO A 29 -7.99 18.56 12.19
CA PRO A 29 -6.60 18.95 12.38
C PRO A 29 -5.57 17.85 12.04
N ASP A 30 -4.39 18.32 11.61
CA ASP A 30 -3.11 17.64 11.32
C ASP A 30 -3.16 16.32 10.54
N LYS A 31 -2.97 16.44 9.22
CA LYS A 31 -2.38 15.38 8.39
C LYS A 31 -0.87 15.60 8.39
N ASN A 32 -0.14 14.61 8.88
CA ASN A 32 1.32 14.52 8.79
C ASN A 32 1.75 14.72 7.33
N ASP A 33 2.75 15.57 7.12
CA ASP A 33 3.22 16.04 5.81
C ASP A 33 3.93 14.89 5.09
N VAL A 34 3.19 14.15 4.26
CA VAL A 34 3.73 13.15 3.35
C VAL A 34 4.10 13.86 2.05
N THR A 35 5.36 13.76 1.62
CA THR A 35 5.74 14.04 0.22
C THR A 35 5.13 12.97 -0.69
N GLU A 36 3.84 13.09 -1.00
CA GLU A 36 3.09 12.18 -1.85
C GLU A 36 3.59 12.25 -3.31
N THR A 37 3.96 11.11 -3.88
CA THR A 37 3.81 10.88 -5.33
C THR A 37 2.35 10.49 -5.58
N PRO A 38 1.53 11.31 -6.30
CA PRO A 38 0.08 11.11 -6.40
C PRO A 38 -0.37 9.76 -6.99
N ASP A 39 0.52 9.02 -7.64
CA ASP A 39 0.17 7.84 -8.45
C ASP A 39 0.34 6.49 -7.71
N GLY A 40 0.92 6.49 -6.50
CA GLY A 40 1.31 5.27 -5.78
C GLY A 40 2.60 4.64 -6.34
N MET A 41 3.26 3.80 -5.54
CA MET A 41 4.52 3.15 -5.91
C MET A 41 4.24 1.89 -6.74
N VAL A 42 4.94 1.72 -7.87
CA VAL A 42 4.70 0.60 -8.79
C VAL A 42 5.80 -0.46 -8.64
N ILE A 43 5.45 -1.60 -8.03
CA ILE A 43 6.41 -2.65 -7.66
C ILE A 43 5.87 -4.00 -8.13
N GLY A 44 6.67 -4.77 -8.88
CA GLY A 44 6.29 -6.12 -9.31
C GLY A 44 4.97 -6.20 -10.11
N GLY A 45 4.59 -5.15 -10.84
CA GLY A 45 3.29 -5.07 -11.54
C GLY A 45 2.09 -4.77 -10.64
N CYS A 46 2.32 -4.47 -9.37
CA CYS A 46 1.33 -4.05 -8.39
C CYS A 46 1.50 -2.55 -8.07
N VAL A 47 0.50 -1.96 -7.43
CA VAL A 47 0.57 -0.58 -6.92
C VAL A 47 0.39 -0.57 -5.43
N ILE A 48 1.28 0.12 -4.72
CA ILE A 48 1.29 0.29 -3.28
C ILE A 48 1.01 1.77 -2.98
N ARG A 49 -0.07 2.06 -2.25
CA ARG A 49 -0.43 3.42 -1.84
C ARG A 49 -0.38 3.54 -0.34
N TYR A 50 0.41 4.47 0.16
CA TYR A 50 0.41 4.82 1.57
C TYR A 50 -0.94 5.45 1.96
N ASN A 51 -1.51 5.02 3.09
CA ASN A 51 -2.76 5.54 3.63
C ASN A 51 -2.51 6.40 4.87
N ASP A 52 -2.07 5.76 5.95
CA ASP A 52 -1.78 6.36 7.24
C ASP A 52 -0.85 5.45 8.06
N PHE A 53 -0.57 5.86 9.30
CA PHE A 53 0.09 5.02 10.29
C PHE A 53 -0.55 5.21 11.66
N GLU A 54 -0.32 4.24 12.53
CA GLU A 54 -0.58 4.35 13.96
C GLU A 54 0.65 3.94 14.78
N LEU A 55 0.80 4.56 15.94
CA LEU A 55 1.78 4.17 16.94
C LEU A 55 1.11 3.36 18.03
N LEU A 56 1.73 2.27 18.40
CA LEU A 56 1.29 1.41 19.49
C LEU A 56 2.49 0.91 20.31
N ASN A 57 2.20 0.36 21.48
CA ASN A 57 3.21 -0.28 22.32
C ASN A 57 2.90 -1.77 22.40
N ASP A 58 3.86 -2.60 21.99
CA ASP A 58 3.78 -4.05 22.04
C ASP A 58 4.88 -4.59 22.96
N GLU A 59 4.49 -5.10 24.13
CA GLU A 59 5.40 -5.62 25.16
C GLU A 59 6.53 -4.65 25.56
N GLY A 60 6.24 -3.35 25.65
CA GLY A 60 7.21 -2.32 26.00
C GLY A 60 8.07 -1.82 24.85
N VAL A 61 7.81 -2.29 23.62
CA VAL A 61 8.45 -1.80 22.40
C VAL A 61 7.50 -0.87 21.67
N ASP A 62 7.98 0.32 21.30
CA ASP A 62 7.21 1.23 20.45
C ASP A 62 7.21 0.70 19.00
N VAL A 63 6.03 0.66 18.40
CA VAL A 63 5.79 0.08 17.08
C VAL A 63 5.06 1.10 16.22
N ILE A 64 5.46 1.18 14.96
CA ILE A 64 4.67 1.83 13.92
C ILE A 64 3.94 0.74 13.12
N ALA A 65 2.61 0.84 13.02
CA ALA A 65 1.82 0.08 12.07
C ALA A 65 1.49 0.98 10.89
N ILE A 66 1.98 0.62 9.70
CA ILE A 66 1.84 1.42 8.49
C ILE A 66 0.82 0.76 7.57
N ASN A 67 -0.22 1.51 7.20
CA ASN A 67 -1.31 1.01 6.38
C ASN A 67 -1.10 1.43 4.92
N TYR A 68 -1.28 0.47 4.02
CA TYR A 68 -1.23 0.68 2.59
C TYR A 68 -2.47 0.09 1.92
N THR A 69 -2.90 0.69 0.81
CA THR A 69 -3.75 0.00 -0.16
C THR A 69 -2.86 -0.67 -1.20
N PHE A 70 -2.96 -1.99 -1.29
CA PHE A 70 -2.28 -2.81 -2.28
C PHE A 70 -3.24 -3.17 -3.41
N THR A 71 -2.87 -2.86 -4.65
CA THR A 71 -3.62 -3.20 -5.87
C THR A 71 -2.82 -4.15 -6.74
N ASN A 72 -3.37 -5.32 -7.07
CA ASN A 72 -2.74 -6.26 -7.98
C ASN A 72 -3.14 -5.97 -9.44
N ASN A 73 -2.20 -5.52 -10.29
CA ASN A 73 -2.46 -5.33 -11.72
C ASN A 73 -1.82 -6.41 -12.61
N ASN A 74 -1.27 -7.47 -12.02
CA ASN A 74 -0.79 -8.62 -12.77
C ASN A 74 -1.95 -9.47 -13.30
N ASP A 75 -1.66 -10.39 -14.23
CA ASP A 75 -2.63 -11.36 -14.76
C ASP A 75 -2.73 -12.65 -13.93
N TYR A 76 -2.01 -12.72 -12.80
CA TYR A 76 -2.02 -13.81 -11.83
C TYR A 76 -2.33 -13.29 -10.41
N ALA A 77 -2.82 -14.19 -9.54
CA ALA A 77 -3.05 -13.86 -8.14
C ALA A 77 -1.71 -13.74 -7.38
N THR A 78 -1.60 -12.76 -6.50
CA THR A 78 -0.42 -12.56 -5.66
C THR A 78 -0.84 -11.87 -4.36
N SER A 79 0.04 -11.91 -3.36
CA SER A 79 -0.10 -11.15 -2.12
C SER A 79 0.91 -10.01 -2.07
N PHE A 80 0.73 -9.09 -1.13
CA PHE A 80 1.69 -8.01 -0.87
C PHE A 80 3.08 -8.58 -0.53
N PHE A 81 3.13 -9.62 0.30
CA PHE A 81 4.35 -10.31 0.72
C PHE A 81 5.11 -10.97 -0.46
N LEU A 82 4.40 -11.53 -1.43
CA LEU A 82 5.03 -12.17 -2.59
C LEU A 82 5.42 -11.18 -3.69
N ALA A 83 4.66 -10.08 -3.84
CA ALA A 83 4.86 -9.10 -4.90
C ALA A 83 5.98 -8.10 -4.62
N SER A 84 6.32 -7.88 -3.34
CA SER A 84 7.24 -6.81 -2.94
C SER A 84 8.23 -7.27 -1.86
N ILE A 85 9.43 -6.70 -1.94
CA ILE A 85 10.43 -6.68 -0.87
C ILE A 85 10.35 -5.28 -0.27
N TYR A 86 10.38 -5.19 1.06
CA TYR A 86 10.29 -3.91 1.75
C TYR A 86 11.23 -3.86 2.96
N GLU A 87 11.94 -2.74 3.07
CA GLU A 87 12.90 -2.45 4.12
C GLU A 87 12.59 -1.07 4.70
N ALA A 88 12.80 -0.89 6.01
CA ALA A 88 12.55 0.37 6.69
C ALA A 88 13.77 0.86 7.47
N LYS A 89 13.94 2.18 7.55
CA LYS A 89 15.03 2.83 8.27
C LYS A 89 14.55 4.01 9.11
N GLN A 90 15.21 4.23 10.24
CA GLN A 90 15.19 5.47 11.01
C GLN A 90 16.54 6.16 10.91
N GLY A 91 16.59 7.28 10.19
CA GLY A 91 17.86 7.87 9.77
C GLY A 91 18.63 6.89 8.87
N ASP A 92 19.84 6.51 9.29
CA ASP A 92 20.69 5.55 8.59
C ASP A 92 20.57 4.11 9.13
N GLU A 93 19.81 3.90 10.21
CA GLU A 93 19.68 2.60 10.90
C GLU A 93 18.47 1.82 10.38
N GLU A 94 18.68 0.54 10.09
CA GLU A 94 17.60 -0.39 9.69
C GLU A 94 16.73 -0.74 10.90
N ILE A 95 15.41 -0.73 10.69
CA ILE A 95 14.42 -1.22 11.64
C ILE A 95 13.72 -2.45 11.06
N PHE A 96 13.41 -3.41 11.93
CA PHE A 96 12.89 -4.71 11.51
C PHE A 96 11.38 -4.81 11.72
N THR A 97 10.75 -5.63 10.87
CA THR A 97 9.35 -5.98 11.06
C THR A 97 9.14 -6.61 12.42
N ARG A 98 8.00 -6.30 13.04
CA ARG A 98 7.60 -6.85 14.33
C ARG A 98 6.22 -7.48 14.21
N ILE A 99 6.09 -8.74 14.62
CA ILE A 99 4.79 -9.40 14.69
C ILE A 99 4.04 -8.87 15.90
N VAL A 100 2.89 -8.24 15.67
CA VAL A 100 1.97 -7.79 16.73
C VAL A 100 0.69 -8.59 16.63
N PHE A 101 0.38 -9.36 17.67
CA PHE A 101 -0.86 -10.15 17.75
C PHE A 101 -2.05 -9.24 18.05
N THR A 102 -3.20 -9.54 17.45
CA THR A 102 -4.40 -8.71 17.63
C THR A 102 -5.02 -8.87 19.02
N ASP A 103 -4.85 -10.05 19.62
CA ASP A 103 -5.45 -10.43 20.90
C ASP A 103 -4.55 -11.39 21.68
N GLU A 104 -4.62 -11.34 23.02
CA GLU A 104 -3.86 -12.25 23.89
C GLU A 104 -4.24 -13.72 23.65
N GLY A 105 -3.26 -14.54 23.30
CA GLY A 105 -3.45 -15.96 23.01
C GLY A 105 -3.97 -16.26 21.60
N SER A 106 -4.14 -15.24 20.75
CA SER A 106 -4.38 -15.41 19.32
C SER A 106 -3.08 -15.67 18.56
N LEU A 107 -3.19 -16.30 17.39
CA LEU A 107 -2.12 -16.35 16.40
C LEU A 107 -2.32 -15.33 15.27
N ASP A 108 -3.46 -14.62 15.27
CA ASP A 108 -3.77 -13.60 14.30
C ASP A 108 -2.90 -12.36 14.58
N SER A 109 -2.30 -11.81 13.54
CA SER A 109 -1.42 -10.65 13.61
C SER A 109 -1.91 -9.49 12.76
N MET A 110 -1.53 -8.26 13.14
CA MET A 110 -1.84 -7.06 12.34
C MET A 110 -1.32 -7.16 10.90
N SER A 111 -0.24 -7.90 10.67
CA SER A 111 0.39 -8.05 9.35
C SER A 111 -0.15 -9.23 8.54
N ASP A 112 -1.15 -9.98 9.01
CA ASP A 112 -1.66 -11.17 8.30
C ASP A 112 -2.23 -10.83 6.91
N SER A 113 -2.81 -9.62 6.77
CA SER A 113 -3.30 -9.09 5.50
C SER A 113 -2.23 -9.04 4.40
N THR A 114 -0.94 -8.96 4.77
CA THR A 114 0.17 -8.97 3.80
C THR A 114 0.31 -10.31 3.07
N MET A 115 -0.21 -11.39 3.67
CA MET A 115 -0.15 -12.75 3.12
C MET A 115 -1.38 -13.11 2.28
N GLU A 116 -2.45 -12.31 2.33
CA GLU A 116 -3.67 -12.57 1.58
C GLU A 116 -3.44 -12.42 0.07
N GLU A 117 -3.76 -13.47 -0.69
CA GLU A 117 -3.68 -13.44 -2.14
C GLU A 117 -4.93 -12.80 -2.74
N ILE A 118 -4.74 -11.81 -3.61
CA ILE A 118 -5.81 -11.14 -4.36
C ILE A 118 -5.66 -11.37 -5.86
N GLY A 119 -6.78 -11.41 -6.57
CA GLY A 119 -6.85 -11.57 -8.01
C GLY A 119 -6.44 -10.32 -8.79
N SER A 120 -6.36 -10.47 -10.11
CA SER A 120 -6.08 -9.37 -11.03
C SER A 120 -7.15 -8.26 -10.93
N GLY A 121 -6.71 -7.02 -10.78
CA GLY A 121 -7.54 -5.82 -10.65
C GLY A 121 -8.16 -5.60 -9.27
N GLU A 122 -7.92 -6.50 -8.31
CA GLU A 122 -8.42 -6.35 -6.95
C GLU A 122 -7.52 -5.45 -6.10
N SER A 123 -8.06 -4.97 -4.98
CA SER A 123 -7.31 -4.20 -3.99
C SER A 123 -7.69 -4.62 -2.58
N ILE A 124 -6.71 -4.57 -1.68
CA ILE A 124 -6.86 -4.86 -0.26
C ILE A 124 -6.03 -3.86 0.55
N ASP A 125 -6.50 -3.53 1.75
CA ASP A 125 -5.70 -2.79 2.72
C ASP A 125 -4.81 -3.76 3.49
N VAL A 126 -3.53 -3.42 3.56
CA VAL A 126 -2.50 -4.20 4.26
C VAL A 126 -1.81 -3.34 5.30
N THR A 127 -1.36 -3.98 6.37
CA THR A 127 -0.62 -3.33 7.45
C THR A 127 0.75 -3.98 7.58
N VAL A 128 1.79 -3.16 7.69
CA VAL A 128 3.15 -3.62 7.99
C VAL A 128 3.61 -2.96 9.29
N THR A 129 4.06 -3.76 10.24
CA THR A 129 4.48 -3.30 11.57
C THR A 129 6.00 -3.35 11.73
N TYR A 130 6.60 -2.30 12.27
CA TYR A 130 8.04 -2.21 12.56
C TYR A 130 8.31 -1.80 14.00
N ALA A 131 9.33 -2.40 14.62
CA ALA A 131 9.83 -1.95 15.91
C ALA A 131 10.62 -0.65 15.73
N LEU A 132 10.25 0.40 16.45
CA LEU A 132 10.92 1.69 16.41
C LEU A 132 12.12 1.74 17.38
N ALA A 133 13.19 2.41 16.97
CA ALA A 133 14.28 2.82 17.84
C ALA A 133 13.86 4.01 18.72
N ASP A 134 13.09 4.95 18.15
CA ASP A 134 12.48 6.07 18.84
C ASP A 134 11.23 6.58 18.10
N THR A 135 10.43 7.43 18.73
CA THR A 135 9.15 7.93 18.19
C THR A 135 9.23 9.32 17.56
N THR A 136 10.44 9.78 17.23
CA THR A 136 10.71 11.13 16.71
C THR A 136 11.49 11.13 15.39
N THR A 137 12.31 10.11 15.14
CA THR A 137 13.07 9.96 13.90
C THR A 137 12.16 9.45 12.79
N PRO A 138 12.08 10.11 11.63
CA PRO A 138 11.22 9.69 10.52
C PRO A 138 11.53 8.26 10.04
N VAL A 139 10.50 7.56 9.58
CA VAL A 139 10.63 6.21 9.01
C VAL A 139 10.64 6.30 7.49
N THR A 140 11.71 5.87 6.86
CA THR A 140 11.75 5.71 5.39
C THR A 140 11.54 4.25 5.03
N VAL A 141 10.50 3.95 4.25
CA VAL A 141 10.24 2.61 3.73
C VAL A 141 10.61 2.58 2.25
N THR A 142 11.43 1.62 1.87
CA THR A 142 11.82 1.37 0.48
C THR A 142 11.23 0.04 0.03
N PHE A 143 10.58 0.07 -1.14
CA PHE A 143 9.99 -1.09 -1.80
C PHE A 143 10.79 -1.44 -3.05
N SER A 144 10.95 -2.73 -3.30
CA SER A 144 11.58 -3.29 -4.50
C SER A 144 10.93 -4.63 -4.87
N ASP A 145 11.34 -5.23 -5.99
CA ASP A 145 10.94 -6.59 -6.36
C ASP A 145 12.15 -7.42 -6.84
N ILE A 146 12.02 -8.75 -6.76
CA ILE A 146 13.10 -9.69 -7.11
C ILE A 146 13.41 -9.76 -8.61
N ALA A 147 12.46 -9.35 -9.46
CA ALA A 147 12.54 -9.50 -10.91
C ALA A 147 13.11 -8.26 -11.60
N SER A 148 13.19 -7.12 -10.90
CA SER A 148 13.56 -5.83 -11.48
C SER A 148 14.65 -5.11 -10.66
N THR A 149 14.96 -3.88 -11.08
CA THR A 149 15.88 -2.96 -10.35
C THR A 149 15.13 -1.70 -9.90
N VAL A 150 13.79 -1.74 -9.97
CA VAL A 150 12.95 -0.62 -9.54
C VAL A 150 12.94 -0.62 -8.01
N GLU A 151 13.28 0.54 -7.46
CA GLU A 151 13.14 0.84 -6.05
C GLU A 151 12.36 2.13 -5.92
N GLU A 152 11.33 2.12 -5.08
CA GLU A 152 10.56 3.31 -4.73
C GLU A 152 10.51 3.45 -3.22
N SER A 153 10.53 4.68 -2.72
CA SER A 153 10.51 4.92 -1.28
C SER A 153 9.62 6.08 -0.92
N HIS A 154 9.18 6.06 0.34
CA HIS A 154 8.48 7.18 0.97
C HIS A 154 8.92 7.31 2.42
N THR A 155 8.77 8.52 2.95
CA THR A 155 9.14 8.86 4.32
C THR A 155 7.92 9.29 5.10
N ILE A 156 7.80 8.74 6.31
CA ILE A 156 6.73 9.00 7.27
C ILE A 156 7.30 9.84 8.40
N GLU A 157 6.81 11.06 8.52
CA GLU A 157 7.08 11.94 9.66
C GLU A 157 6.24 11.47 10.87
N ILE A 158 6.90 11.18 11.99
CA ILE A 158 6.27 10.63 13.20
C ILE A 158 5.90 11.75 14.21
N ALA A 159 6.42 12.96 14.02
CA ALA A 159 6.30 14.11 14.93
C ALA A 159 5.87 15.41 14.24
#